data_AF-A0A9E0VIB1-F1
#
_entry.id   AF-A0A9E0VIB1-F1
#
_cell.length_a   1.000
_cell.length_b   1.000
_cell.length_c   1.000
_cell.angle_alpha   90.00
_cell.angle_beta   90.00
_cell.angle_gamma   90.00
#
_symmetry.space_group_name_H-M   'P 1'
#
loop_
_entity.id
_entity.type
_entity.pdbx_description
1 polymer ?
#
loop_
_entity_poly.entity_id
_entity_poly.type
_entity_poly.pdbx_seq_one_letter_code
_entity_poly.pdbx_strand_id
1 'polypeptide(L)'
;MFVSVRKAIILSFILVIGSMLPAAAQNRTVDGTPVQRLEIMRSKLEAMRQSLKNAMASLKEDNKDDKNKKDDKEKLDTPLGRLKALDKEVASVQSDVNSLRGKVDRAEKYEMSDIDQAEARVSELQIGVERALQETASNRANPKSTVGDKRDIKKKKKFLGIFGGGGNDEYDELLGSVVPGRDRELFVAATREVRKNNFEVGRLLFQTIITTYPESPYLPMAKLAVADSFYLEGGTSSLIQAAAGYQEWLTFFPTHPLADRVLLKIAESEMRRIGLPDREIANARRAEQKLKAFIQNYPNSPLRPLVDLRLKEVQDNLGLHNLYIGNYYYTLSVEQKKGGLKGAQSRYREILDKYPNFSFMDEALYKLAVTYLLEEETDQAARYFQKIVSDYPNSEYVEKSKEQLQIIGAKVPEPNKDRNNVLSPEKASFISNFRNQLFGIYPLTIDKDGVLMTRDFDKCKFELIDKVIENLGDVAASEIPKTLTAVVVPCEQAKKTDDAKPQTTPQK
;
A
#
# COMPACT_ATOMS: atom_id res chain seq x y z
N MET A 1 0.09 -48.73 -26.61
CA MET A 1 -0.79 -47.99 -27.54
C MET A 1 -1.88 -47.35 -26.68
N PHE A 2 -2.02 -46.05 -26.48
CA PHE A 2 -1.57 -44.88 -27.20
C PHE A 2 -0.95 -43.88 -26.21
N VAL A 3 0.28 -43.48 -26.51
CA VAL A 3 0.86 -42.22 -26.10
C VAL A 3 0.15 -41.14 -26.92
N SER A 4 -0.48 -40.15 -26.27
CA SER A 4 -0.68 -38.78 -26.76
C SER A 4 -1.96 -38.18 -26.16
N VAL A 5 -1.86 -37.60 -24.96
CA VAL A 5 -2.43 -36.27 -24.60
C VAL A 5 -1.67 -35.77 -23.35
N ARG A 6 -0.36 -35.53 -23.51
CA ARG A 6 0.49 -34.85 -22.51
C ARG A 6 1.38 -33.84 -23.23
N LYS A 7 0.75 -32.88 -23.91
CA LYS A 7 1.38 -31.68 -24.50
C LYS A 7 0.31 -30.60 -24.69
N ALA A 8 -0.06 -29.93 -23.62
CA ALA A 8 -0.58 -28.56 -23.57
C ALA A 8 -0.84 -28.25 -22.09
N ILE A 9 -0.77 -26.99 -21.69
CA ILE A 9 -0.97 -26.50 -20.31
C ILE A 9 0.30 -26.52 -19.44
N ILE A 10 1.43 -26.11 -20.01
CA ILE A 10 2.38 -25.21 -19.32
C ILE A 10 2.66 -24.08 -20.31
N LEU A 11 1.82 -23.06 -20.29
CA LEU A 11 2.14 -21.72 -20.80
C LEU A 11 1.10 -20.78 -20.20
N SER A 12 1.45 -20.20 -19.06
CA SER A 12 0.64 -19.21 -18.37
C SER A 12 1.46 -17.94 -18.20
N PHE A 13 0.78 -16.82 -18.44
CA PHE A 13 1.18 -15.46 -18.09
C PHE A 13 2.22 -14.76 -18.97
N ILE A 14 1.79 -14.44 -20.19
CA ILE A 14 1.97 -13.06 -20.66
C ILE A 14 0.74 -12.27 -20.22
N LEU A 15 1.04 -11.10 -19.68
CA LEU A 15 0.16 -10.07 -19.19
C LEU A 15 -0.96 -9.77 -20.22
N VAL A 16 -2.17 -10.30 -19.99
CA VAL A 16 -3.39 -9.74 -20.59
C VAL A 16 -3.82 -8.60 -19.67
N ILE A 17 -3.39 -7.38 -20.00
CA ILE A 17 -4.15 -6.19 -19.63
C ILE A 17 -5.29 -6.12 -20.66
N GLY A 18 -6.50 -6.48 -20.24
CA GLY A 18 -7.67 -6.45 -21.12
C GLY A 18 -8.93 -6.90 -20.38
N SER A 19 -9.54 -5.95 -19.69
CA SER A 19 -10.88 -6.05 -19.10
C SER A 19 -11.93 -6.53 -20.12
N MET A 20 -12.70 -7.56 -19.78
CA MET A 20 -14.04 -7.77 -20.36
C MET A 20 -15.02 -6.82 -19.68
N LEU A 21 -15.48 -5.81 -20.43
CA LEU A 21 -16.80 -5.21 -20.29
C LEU A 21 -17.71 -5.83 -21.37
N PRO A 22 -19.04 -5.82 -21.20
CA PRO A 22 -19.97 -6.51 -22.08
C PRO A 22 -19.90 -5.95 -23.51
N ALA A 23 -20.14 -6.84 -24.46
CA ALA A 23 -20.23 -6.53 -25.88
C ALA A 23 -21.40 -5.56 -26.15
N ALA A 24 -21.11 -4.26 -26.19
CA ALA A 24 -21.78 -3.24 -27.00
C ALA A 24 -21.14 -1.87 -26.73
N ALA A 25 -20.10 -1.49 -27.49
CA ALA A 25 -19.87 -0.13 -27.97
C ALA A 25 -18.53 -0.05 -28.71
N GLN A 26 -18.59 0.50 -29.92
CA GLN A 26 -17.50 0.70 -30.87
C GLN A 26 -16.48 1.75 -30.40
N ASN A 27 -15.26 1.66 -30.95
CA ASN A 27 -14.28 2.73 -31.17
C ASN A 27 -14.70 4.11 -30.65
N ARG A 28 -14.15 4.53 -29.51
CA ARG A 28 -14.05 5.95 -29.17
C ARG A 28 -12.61 6.26 -28.85
N THR A 29 -12.07 7.21 -29.59
CA THR A 29 -10.83 7.92 -29.33
C THR A 29 -10.80 8.35 -27.87
N VAL A 30 -9.65 8.16 -27.20
CA VAL A 30 -9.47 8.62 -25.83
C VAL A 30 -9.41 10.15 -25.86
N ASP A 31 -10.53 10.80 -25.52
CA ASP A 31 -10.67 12.26 -25.46
C ASP A 31 -9.93 12.84 -24.24
N GLY A 32 -8.59 12.79 -24.27
CA GLY A 32 -7.70 13.44 -23.30
C GLY A 32 -7.06 14.68 -23.88
N THR A 33 -6.64 15.63 -23.03
CA THR A 33 -5.88 16.81 -23.51
C THR A 33 -4.55 16.37 -24.16
N PRO A 34 -3.99 17.14 -25.11
CA PRO A 34 -2.69 16.82 -25.74
C PRO A 34 -1.59 16.47 -24.73
N VAL A 35 -1.55 17.20 -23.62
CA VAL A 35 -0.62 16.97 -22.51
C VAL A 35 -0.83 15.61 -21.83
N GLN A 36 -2.09 15.24 -21.57
CA GLN A 36 -2.43 13.95 -20.96
C GLN A 36 -2.06 12.78 -21.89
N ARG A 37 -2.34 12.90 -23.20
CA ARG A 37 -1.97 11.89 -24.20
C ARG A 37 -0.46 11.69 -24.27
N LEU A 38 0.32 12.78 -24.27
CA LEU A 38 1.79 12.74 -24.28
C LEU A 38 2.38 12.16 -22.99
N GLU A 39 1.77 12.43 -21.83
CA GLU A 39 2.19 11.83 -20.56
C GLU A 39 1.97 10.31 -20.54
N ILE A 40 0.81 9.85 -21.02
CA ILE A 40 0.50 8.42 -21.15
C ILE A 40 1.51 7.74 -22.08
N MET A 41 1.78 8.33 -23.25
CA MET A 41 2.78 7.81 -24.19
C MET A 41 4.17 7.71 -23.56
N ARG A 42 4.59 8.74 -22.82
CA ARG A 42 5.88 8.76 -22.12
C ARG A 42 5.98 7.64 -21.09
N SER A 43 4.95 7.46 -20.28
CA SER A 43 4.88 6.39 -19.28
C SER A 43 4.94 5.00 -19.93
N LYS A 44 4.21 4.78 -21.03
CA LYS A 44 4.25 3.52 -21.81
C LYS A 44 5.65 3.23 -22.35
N LEU A 45 6.31 4.23 -22.95
CA LEU A 45 7.66 4.10 -23.49
C LEU A 45 8.71 3.80 -22.41
N GLU A 46 8.58 4.40 -21.23
CA GLU A 46 9.46 4.13 -20.09
C GLU A 46 9.30 2.69 -19.57
N ALA A 47 8.05 2.22 -19.44
CA ALA A 47 7.75 0.84 -19.05
C ALA A 47 8.30 -0.18 -20.06
N MET A 48 8.12 0.08 -21.36
CA MET A 48 8.69 -0.75 -22.43
C MET A 48 10.23 -0.80 -22.34
N ARG A 49 10.87 0.35 -22.16
CA ARG A 49 12.33 0.45 -22.06
C ARG A 49 12.87 -0.30 -20.86
N GLN A 50 12.20 -0.21 -19.72
CA GLN A 50 12.60 -0.95 -18.52
C GLN A 50 12.46 -2.47 -18.72
N SER A 51 11.38 -2.90 -19.37
CA SER A 51 11.15 -4.31 -19.69
C SER A 51 12.22 -4.88 -20.63
N LEU A 52 12.57 -4.12 -21.69
CA LEU A 52 13.64 -4.48 -22.62
C LEU A 52 15.01 -4.53 -21.94
N LYS A 53 15.34 -3.57 -21.07
CA LYS A 53 16.60 -3.56 -20.31
C LYS A 53 16.74 -4.77 -19.40
N ASN A 54 15.68 -5.14 -18.69
CA ASN A 54 15.67 -6.32 -17.83
C ASN A 54 15.85 -7.61 -18.64
N ALA A 55 15.16 -7.73 -19.77
CA ALA A 55 15.31 -8.86 -20.67
C ALA A 55 16.74 -8.96 -21.25
N MET A 56 17.33 -7.85 -21.70
CA MET A 56 18.71 -7.80 -22.16
C MET A 56 19.72 -8.13 -21.05
N ALA A 57 19.51 -7.66 -19.82
CA ALA A 57 20.38 -7.94 -18.69
C ALA A 57 20.42 -9.45 -18.39
N SER A 58 19.25 -10.08 -18.31
CA SER A 58 19.16 -11.52 -18.11
C SER A 58 19.84 -12.32 -19.24
N LEU A 59 19.68 -11.91 -20.51
CA LEU A 59 20.34 -12.60 -21.64
C LEU A 59 21.86 -12.42 -21.63
N LYS A 60 22.37 -11.30 -21.13
CA LYS A 60 23.82 -11.07 -20.98
C LYS A 60 24.41 -11.93 -19.85
N GLU A 61 23.62 -12.23 -18.83
CA GLU A 61 24.01 -13.09 -17.71
C GLU A 61 24.10 -14.57 -18.15
N ASP A 62 23.09 -15.06 -18.89
CA ASP A 62 23.11 -16.41 -19.47
C ASP A 62 24.30 -16.65 -20.41
N ASN A 63 24.72 -15.63 -21.16
CA ASN A 63 25.84 -15.73 -22.10
C ASN A 63 27.23 -15.58 -21.45
N LYS A 64 27.33 -15.28 -20.15
CA LYS A 64 28.63 -15.26 -19.42
C LYS A 64 29.14 -16.66 -19.09
N ASP A 65 28.25 -17.65 -19.04
CA ASP A 65 28.55 -19.04 -18.71
C ASP A 65 29.13 -19.85 -19.89
N ASP A 66 29.08 -19.31 -21.11
CA ASP A 66 29.52 -19.98 -22.34
C ASP A 66 30.74 -19.26 -22.94
N LYS A 67 31.96 -19.69 -22.57
CA LYS A 67 33.22 -19.05 -22.97
C LYS A 67 33.52 -19.10 -24.50
N ASN A 68 32.69 -19.78 -25.30
CA ASN A 68 32.93 -19.99 -26.74
C ASN A 68 32.09 -19.13 -27.71
N LYS A 69 31.34 -18.11 -27.24
CA LYS A 69 30.56 -17.23 -28.14
C LYS A 69 30.84 -15.74 -27.91
N LYS A 70 32.11 -15.34 -27.94
CA LYS A 70 32.49 -13.93 -27.78
C LYS A 70 32.22 -13.10 -29.05
N ASP A 71 32.14 -13.73 -30.21
CA ASP A 71 32.17 -13.04 -31.52
C ASP A 71 30.79 -12.85 -32.19
N ASP A 72 29.70 -13.35 -31.60
CA ASP A 72 28.33 -13.22 -32.17
C ASP A 72 27.46 -12.14 -31.48
N LYS A 73 28.04 -11.32 -30.60
CA LYS A 73 27.29 -10.37 -29.73
C LYS A 73 26.62 -9.19 -30.46
N GLU A 74 26.88 -9.01 -31.76
CA GLU A 74 26.43 -7.84 -32.53
C GLU A 74 25.56 -8.14 -33.76
N LYS A 75 25.21 -9.41 -34.03
CA LYS A 75 24.33 -9.74 -35.17
C LYS A 75 22.86 -9.49 -34.82
N LEU A 76 22.15 -8.77 -35.70
CA LEU A 76 20.71 -8.44 -35.60
C LEU A 76 19.81 -9.69 -35.45
N ASP A 77 20.27 -10.84 -35.93
CA ASP A 77 19.52 -12.10 -35.89
C ASP A 77 19.53 -12.80 -34.52
N THR A 78 20.27 -12.27 -33.55
CA THR A 78 20.28 -12.81 -32.18
C THR A 78 19.14 -12.23 -31.34
N PRO A 79 18.57 -12.98 -30.37
CA PRO A 79 17.56 -12.44 -29.45
C PRO A 79 18.01 -11.17 -28.73
N LEU A 80 19.29 -11.10 -28.34
CA LEU A 80 19.88 -9.92 -27.73
C LEU A 80 19.99 -8.74 -28.72
N GLY A 81 20.35 -9.01 -29.98
CA GLY A 81 20.37 -8.02 -31.06
C GLY A 81 19.00 -7.42 -31.34
N ARG A 82 17.95 -8.25 -31.41
CA ARG A 82 16.55 -7.81 -31.60
C ARG A 82 16.06 -6.93 -30.45
N LEU A 83 16.32 -7.30 -29.20
CA LEU A 83 15.93 -6.49 -28.05
C LEU A 83 16.68 -5.15 -27.99
N LYS A 84 17.97 -5.15 -28.40
CA LYS A 84 18.78 -3.91 -28.48
C LYS A 84 18.29 -2.98 -29.60
N ALA A 85 17.84 -3.53 -30.73
CA ALA A 85 17.23 -2.76 -31.81
C ALA A 85 15.92 -2.10 -31.35
N LEU A 86 15.04 -2.87 -30.70
CA LEU A 86 13.79 -2.34 -30.13
C LEU A 86 14.02 -1.29 -29.03
N ASP A 87 15.04 -1.45 -28.18
CA ASP A 87 15.39 -0.43 -27.17
C ASP A 87 15.81 0.89 -27.82
N LYS A 88 16.50 0.83 -28.96
CA LYS A 88 16.88 2.01 -29.74
C LYS A 88 15.67 2.68 -30.40
N GLU A 89 14.73 1.90 -30.92
CA GLU A 89 13.49 2.42 -31.50
C GLU A 89 12.58 3.07 -30.45
N VAL A 90 12.42 2.42 -29.29
CA VAL A 90 11.71 2.99 -28.12
C VAL A 90 12.36 4.29 -27.67
N ALA A 91 13.69 4.36 -27.61
CA ALA A 91 14.40 5.59 -27.26
C ALA A 91 14.20 6.72 -28.29
N SER A 92 14.11 6.37 -29.58
CA SER A 92 13.82 7.34 -30.66
C SER A 92 12.41 7.91 -30.51
N VAL A 93 11.39 7.06 -30.34
CA VAL A 93 10.00 7.50 -30.19
C VAL A 93 9.81 8.25 -28.87
N GLN A 94 10.54 7.90 -27.81
CA GLN A 94 10.58 8.66 -26.56
C GLN A 94 11.13 10.08 -26.76
N SER A 95 12.15 10.25 -27.61
CA SER A 95 12.66 11.57 -27.98
C SER A 95 11.63 12.40 -28.75
N ASP A 96 10.92 11.78 -29.69
CA ASP A 96 9.85 12.43 -30.47
C ASP A 96 8.71 12.91 -29.55
N VAL A 97 8.25 12.05 -28.64
CA VAL A 97 7.19 12.38 -27.65
C VAL A 97 7.64 13.51 -26.71
N ASN A 98 8.89 13.50 -26.26
CA ASN A 98 9.43 14.57 -25.42
C ASN A 98 9.54 15.91 -26.19
N SER A 99 9.89 15.86 -27.48
CA SER A 99 9.93 17.03 -28.35
C SER A 99 8.53 17.63 -28.55
N LEU A 100 7.53 16.78 -28.84
CA LEU A 100 6.13 17.20 -28.96
C LEU A 100 5.60 17.81 -27.66
N ARG A 101 5.90 17.19 -26.52
CA ARG A 101 5.56 17.76 -25.21
C ARG A 101 6.19 19.13 -25.00
N GLY A 102 7.47 19.28 -25.34
CA GLY A 102 8.15 20.56 -25.25
C GLY A 102 7.47 21.64 -26.10
N LYS A 103 6.99 21.31 -27.30
CA LYS A 103 6.22 22.23 -28.15
C LYS A 103 4.87 22.60 -27.52
N VAL A 104 4.16 21.62 -26.96
CA VAL A 104 2.88 21.83 -26.26
C VAL A 104 3.06 22.74 -25.03
N ASP A 105 4.07 22.47 -24.21
CA ASP A 105 4.37 23.23 -22.99
C ASP A 105 4.81 24.67 -23.28
N ARG A 106 5.49 24.89 -24.42
CA ARG A 106 5.90 26.23 -24.89
C ARG A 106 4.85 26.94 -25.76
N ALA A 107 3.67 26.34 -25.96
CA ALA A 107 2.64 26.82 -26.86
C ALA A 107 3.14 27.12 -28.30
N GLU A 108 4.13 26.36 -28.77
CA GLU A 108 4.63 26.42 -30.14
C GLU A 108 3.64 25.76 -31.11
N LYS A 109 3.72 26.07 -32.41
CA LYS A 109 2.85 25.42 -33.41
C LYS A 109 3.15 23.92 -33.50
N TYR A 110 2.11 23.10 -33.33
CA TYR A 110 2.11 21.66 -33.57
C TYR A 110 0.77 21.24 -34.19
N GLU A 111 0.78 20.17 -34.95
CA GLU A 111 -0.45 19.61 -35.53
C GLU A 111 -0.97 18.47 -34.64
N MET A 112 -2.30 18.33 -34.52
CA MET A 112 -2.87 17.22 -33.75
C MET A 112 -2.52 15.86 -34.37
N SER A 113 -2.34 15.83 -35.69
CA SER A 113 -1.89 14.66 -36.43
C SER A 113 -0.49 14.17 -36.01
N ASP A 114 0.38 15.04 -35.49
CA ASP A 114 1.70 14.64 -34.98
C ASP A 114 1.56 13.79 -33.70
N ILE A 115 0.59 14.14 -32.85
CA ILE A 115 0.28 13.40 -31.62
C ILE A 115 -0.36 12.06 -31.97
N ASP A 116 -1.28 12.05 -32.94
CA ASP A 116 -1.93 10.82 -33.42
C ASP A 116 -0.91 9.85 -34.03
N GLN A 117 0.04 10.37 -34.82
CA GLN A 117 1.14 9.57 -35.38
C GLN A 117 2.09 9.04 -34.30
N ALA A 118 2.39 9.84 -33.27
CA ALA A 118 3.19 9.39 -32.14
C ALA A 118 2.49 8.26 -31.37
N GLU A 119 1.17 8.37 -31.17
CA GLU A 119 0.38 7.35 -30.48
C GLU A 119 0.27 6.04 -31.28
N ALA A 120 0.13 6.13 -32.60
CA ALA A 120 0.20 4.97 -33.49
C ALA A 120 1.56 4.27 -33.38
N ARG A 121 2.67 5.02 -33.46
CA ARG A 121 4.03 4.47 -33.32
C ARG A 121 4.28 3.84 -31.95
N VAL A 122 3.75 4.42 -30.87
CA VAL A 122 3.83 3.84 -29.52
C VAL A 122 3.07 2.51 -29.45
N SER A 123 1.90 2.43 -30.08
CA SER A 123 1.07 1.22 -30.10
C SER A 123 1.72 0.10 -30.92
N GLU A 124 2.30 0.42 -32.07
CA GLU A 124 3.08 -0.53 -32.88
C GLU A 124 4.31 -1.05 -32.13
N LEU A 125 5.05 -0.16 -31.46
CA LEU A 125 6.20 -0.53 -30.63
C LEU A 125 5.79 -1.43 -29.48
N GLN A 126 4.66 -1.16 -28.83
CA GLN A 126 4.17 -2.00 -27.74
C GLN A 126 3.96 -3.45 -28.19
N ILE A 127 3.31 -3.64 -29.35
CA ILE A 127 3.10 -4.97 -29.93
C ILE A 127 4.44 -5.62 -30.31
N GLY A 128 5.37 -4.84 -30.87
CA GLY A 128 6.72 -5.33 -31.23
C GLY A 128 7.53 -5.78 -30.01
N VAL A 129 7.50 -5.00 -28.93
CA VAL A 129 8.20 -5.29 -27.67
C VAL A 129 7.60 -6.51 -26.97
N GLU A 130 6.28 -6.60 -26.86
CA GLU A 130 5.60 -7.76 -26.27
C GLU A 130 5.93 -9.04 -27.03
N ARG A 131 5.88 -9.00 -28.37
CA ARG A 131 6.26 -10.14 -29.22
C ARG A 131 7.71 -10.56 -29.01
N ALA A 132 8.65 -9.60 -28.99
CA ALA A 132 10.07 -9.93 -28.82
C ALA A 132 10.38 -10.49 -27.43
N LEU A 133 9.72 -9.99 -26.38
CA LEU A 133 9.82 -10.53 -25.02
C LEU A 133 9.23 -11.93 -24.92
N GLN A 134 8.09 -12.17 -25.56
CA GLN A 134 7.45 -13.48 -25.65
C GLN A 134 8.34 -14.50 -26.37
N GLU A 135 8.88 -14.14 -27.54
CA GLU A 135 9.80 -14.99 -28.29
C GLU A 135 11.08 -15.29 -27.50
N THR A 136 11.59 -14.30 -26.76
CA THR A 136 12.77 -14.48 -25.91
C THR A 136 12.46 -15.43 -24.75
N ALA A 137 11.29 -15.32 -24.13
CA ALA A 137 10.83 -16.22 -23.09
C ALA A 137 10.57 -17.64 -23.61
N SER A 138 9.95 -17.78 -24.80
CA SER A 138 9.69 -19.10 -25.40
C SER A 138 10.96 -19.80 -25.85
N ASN A 139 11.94 -19.06 -26.39
CA ASN A 139 13.25 -19.60 -26.74
C ASN A 139 14.05 -20.05 -25.52
N ARG A 140 13.77 -19.51 -24.34
CA ARG A 140 14.31 -20.00 -23.05
C ARG A 140 13.56 -21.21 -22.51
N ALA A 141 12.25 -21.31 -22.75
CA ALA A 141 11.42 -22.40 -22.26
C ALA A 141 11.59 -23.73 -23.04
N ASN A 142 12.15 -23.68 -24.26
CA ASN A 142 12.39 -24.87 -25.08
C ASN A 142 13.91 -25.14 -25.28
N PRO A 143 14.57 -25.93 -24.42
CA PRO A 143 15.86 -26.50 -24.78
C PRO A 143 15.62 -27.49 -25.92
N LYS A 144 16.27 -27.31 -27.09
CA LYS A 144 16.30 -28.35 -28.13
C LYS A 144 16.71 -29.67 -27.48
N SER A 145 15.82 -30.66 -27.46
CA SER A 145 16.13 -31.97 -26.90
C SER A 145 16.97 -32.76 -27.89
N THR A 146 18.24 -32.98 -27.57
CA THR A 146 19.02 -34.11 -28.11
C THR A 146 18.81 -35.30 -27.20
N VAL A 147 17.73 -36.05 -27.46
CA VAL A 147 17.51 -37.37 -26.86
C VAL A 147 18.49 -38.35 -27.54
N GLY A 148 19.49 -38.86 -26.82
CA GLY A 148 20.36 -39.92 -27.38
C GLY A 148 21.63 -40.30 -26.63
N ASP A 149 22.32 -39.39 -25.91
CA ASP A 149 23.64 -39.71 -25.36
C ASP A 149 23.66 -39.89 -23.84
N LYS A 150 24.55 -40.79 -23.39
CA LYS A 150 24.66 -41.32 -22.02
C LYS A 150 24.77 -40.19 -20.99
N ARG A 151 24.02 -40.34 -19.90
CA ARG A 151 24.01 -39.44 -18.74
C ARG A 151 25.38 -39.38 -18.08
N ASP A 152 26.09 -38.28 -18.28
CA ASP A 152 27.03 -37.79 -17.28
C ASP A 152 26.25 -37.08 -16.18
N ILE A 153 26.39 -37.57 -14.95
CA ILE A 153 25.87 -36.92 -13.75
C ILE A 153 26.63 -35.60 -13.58
N LYS A 154 26.13 -34.53 -14.20
CA LYS A 154 26.54 -33.16 -13.87
C LYS A 154 25.62 -32.65 -12.76
N LYS A 155 26.25 -32.40 -11.60
CA LYS A 155 25.67 -31.68 -10.45
C LYS A 155 24.79 -30.53 -10.95
N LYS A 156 23.51 -30.56 -10.58
CA LYS A 156 22.54 -29.52 -10.95
C LYS A 156 23.11 -28.15 -10.59
N LYS A 157 23.20 -27.28 -11.60
CA LYS A 157 23.55 -25.87 -11.43
C LYS A 157 22.52 -25.23 -10.48
N LYS A 158 23.04 -24.51 -9.48
CA LYS A 158 22.33 -23.63 -8.54
C LYS A 158 21.29 -22.79 -9.30
N PHE A 159 20.00 -22.97 -8.99
CA PHE A 159 18.93 -22.16 -9.58
C PHE A 159 18.44 -21.02 -8.67
N LEU A 160 19.12 -20.73 -7.54
CA LEU A 160 18.88 -19.49 -6.79
C LEU A 160 20.18 -18.85 -6.32
N GLY A 161 20.62 -17.81 -7.02
CA GLY A 161 21.62 -16.85 -6.55
C GLY A 161 21.07 -15.80 -5.58
N ILE A 162 19.82 -15.94 -5.13
CA ILE A 162 19.18 -15.09 -4.11
C ILE A 162 19.46 -15.63 -2.70
N PHE A 163 19.76 -16.92 -2.57
CA PHE A 163 20.24 -17.49 -1.30
C PHE A 163 21.77 -17.33 -1.26
N GLY A 164 22.23 -16.33 -0.48
CA GLY A 164 23.63 -16.13 -0.18
C GLY A 164 24.32 -17.44 0.19
N GLY A 165 25.56 -17.63 -0.30
CA GLY A 165 26.31 -18.88 -0.24
C GLY A 165 26.31 -19.54 1.15
N GLY A 166 25.51 -20.59 1.27
CA GLY A 166 25.29 -21.38 2.49
C GLY A 166 23.93 -22.05 2.37
N GLY A 167 23.82 -23.04 1.49
CA GLY A 167 22.54 -23.68 1.15
C GLY A 167 21.92 -24.36 2.37
N ASN A 168 20.69 -23.99 2.69
CA ASN A 168 19.78 -24.87 3.40
C ASN A 168 19.07 -25.70 2.32
N ASP A 169 19.46 -26.97 2.19
CA ASP A 169 18.89 -27.95 1.25
C ASP A 169 17.35 -28.13 1.42
N GLU A 170 16.79 -27.61 2.52
CA GLU A 170 15.37 -27.62 2.88
C GLU A 170 14.47 -26.93 1.84
N TYR A 171 14.86 -25.77 1.28
CA TYR A 171 13.99 -25.03 0.35
C TYR A 171 13.99 -25.61 -1.05
N ASP A 172 15.11 -26.19 -1.49
CA ASP A 172 15.22 -26.83 -2.80
C ASP A 172 14.33 -28.07 -2.89
N GLU A 173 14.11 -28.76 -1.77
CA GLU A 173 13.14 -29.83 -1.68
C GLU A 173 11.69 -29.31 -1.72
N LEU A 174 11.39 -28.27 -0.92
CA LEU A 174 10.05 -27.67 -0.84
C LEU A 174 9.59 -27.06 -2.17
N LEU A 175 10.50 -26.46 -2.92
CA LEU A 175 10.26 -25.83 -4.23
C LEU A 175 10.37 -26.81 -5.40
N GLY A 176 10.80 -28.05 -5.16
CA GLY A 176 11.16 -29.01 -6.19
C GLY A 176 9.97 -29.66 -6.91
N SER A 177 9.18 -30.47 -6.20
CA SER A 177 8.06 -31.22 -6.78
C SER A 177 6.76 -30.99 -6.05
N VAL A 178 5.68 -30.76 -6.81
CA VAL A 178 4.32 -30.61 -6.29
C VAL A 178 3.83 -31.96 -5.74
N VAL A 179 3.57 -32.02 -4.43
CA VAL A 179 3.11 -33.23 -3.72
C VAL A 179 1.93 -32.85 -2.81
N PRO A 180 0.89 -33.69 -2.68
CA PRO A 180 -0.20 -33.43 -1.74
C PRO A 180 0.33 -33.22 -0.30
N GLY A 181 -0.17 -32.20 0.41
CA GLY A 181 0.26 -31.84 1.76
C GLY A 181 1.52 -30.95 1.82
N ARG A 182 2.21 -30.74 0.69
CA ARG A 182 3.37 -29.84 0.61
C ARG A 182 2.98 -28.37 0.77
N ASP A 183 1.74 -28.01 0.46
CA ASP A 183 1.17 -26.69 0.71
C ASP A 183 1.25 -26.29 2.19
N ARG A 184 0.95 -27.22 3.10
CA ARG A 184 1.11 -27.00 4.56
C ARG A 184 2.56 -26.77 4.93
N GLU A 185 3.48 -27.60 4.43
CA GLU A 185 4.91 -27.48 4.73
C GLU A 185 5.48 -26.15 4.21
N LEU A 186 5.10 -25.76 3.00
CA LEU A 186 5.42 -24.45 2.43
C LEU A 186 4.87 -23.32 3.29
N PHE A 187 3.63 -23.44 3.77
CA PHE A 187 3.00 -22.40 4.60
C PHE A 187 3.72 -22.22 5.94
N VAL A 188 4.07 -23.33 6.60
CA VAL A 188 4.83 -23.34 7.86
C VAL A 188 6.24 -22.79 7.65
N ALA A 189 6.93 -23.23 6.59
CA ALA A 189 8.27 -22.74 6.25
C ALA A 189 8.26 -21.23 5.92
N ALA A 190 7.29 -20.78 5.13
CA ALA A 190 7.11 -19.37 4.80
C ALA A 190 6.89 -18.51 6.04
N THR A 191 6.01 -18.95 6.93
CA THR A 191 5.72 -18.29 8.22
C THR A 191 6.99 -18.17 9.07
N ARG A 192 7.77 -19.26 9.17
CA ARG A 192 9.04 -19.27 9.91
C ARG A 192 10.03 -18.24 9.36
N GLU A 193 10.12 -18.10 8.03
CA GLU A 193 11.04 -17.15 7.41
C GLU A 193 10.58 -15.70 7.60
N VAL A 194 9.27 -15.42 7.49
CA VAL A 194 8.74 -14.08 7.82
C VAL A 194 9.02 -13.71 9.28
N ARG A 195 8.83 -14.64 10.23
CA ARG A 195 9.16 -14.44 11.65
C ARG A 195 10.64 -14.15 11.93
N LYS A 196 11.53 -14.60 11.03
CA LYS A 196 12.98 -14.27 11.07
C LYS A 196 13.32 -12.94 10.38
N ASN A 197 12.33 -12.18 9.93
CA ASN A 197 12.47 -11.00 9.07
C ASN A 197 13.01 -11.29 7.66
N ASN A 198 13.04 -12.56 7.23
CA ASN A 198 13.38 -12.93 5.86
C ASN A 198 12.14 -12.80 4.95
N PHE A 199 11.60 -11.57 4.87
CA PHE A 199 10.33 -11.29 4.20
C PHE A 199 10.31 -11.74 2.73
N GLU A 200 11.40 -11.53 1.99
CA GLU A 200 11.49 -11.92 0.58
C GLU A 200 11.36 -13.45 0.39
N VAL A 201 12.07 -14.23 1.21
CA VAL A 201 12.02 -15.70 1.17
C VAL A 201 10.65 -16.20 1.56
N GLY A 202 10.08 -15.66 2.65
CA GLY A 202 8.74 -15.99 3.11
C GLY A 202 7.68 -15.71 2.04
N ARG A 203 7.72 -14.53 1.40
CA ARG A 203 6.83 -14.16 0.28
C ARG A 203 6.95 -15.11 -0.89
N LEU A 204 8.17 -15.52 -1.27
CA LEU A 204 8.39 -16.45 -2.37
C LEU A 204 7.75 -17.82 -2.09
N LEU A 205 7.88 -18.32 -0.85
CA LEU A 205 7.27 -19.57 -0.43
C LEU A 205 5.73 -19.48 -0.43
N PHE A 206 5.15 -18.41 0.11
CA PHE A 206 3.70 -18.18 0.01
C PHE A 206 3.23 -18.06 -1.45
N GLN A 207 3.98 -17.36 -2.30
CA GLN A 207 3.68 -17.23 -3.73
C GLN A 207 3.73 -18.58 -4.47
N THR A 208 4.59 -19.49 -4.01
CA THR A 208 4.63 -20.86 -4.52
C THR A 208 3.31 -21.57 -4.21
N ILE A 209 2.77 -21.42 -2.99
CA ILE A 209 1.46 -21.98 -2.63
C ILE A 209 0.37 -21.45 -3.56
N ILE A 210 0.34 -20.12 -3.74
CA ILE A 210 -0.67 -19.43 -4.56
C ILE A 210 -0.64 -19.90 -6.02
N THR A 211 0.53 -20.17 -6.58
CA THR A 211 0.68 -20.54 -8.00
C THR A 211 0.57 -22.03 -8.26
N THR A 212 1.00 -22.87 -7.31
CA THR A 212 1.09 -24.33 -7.51
C THR A 212 -0.05 -25.12 -6.87
N TYR A 213 -0.74 -24.56 -5.88
CA TYR A 213 -1.86 -25.20 -5.17
C TYR A 213 -3.11 -24.28 -5.12
N PRO A 214 -3.78 -24.01 -6.26
CA PRO A 214 -4.95 -23.12 -6.32
C PRO A 214 -6.18 -23.64 -5.55
N GLU A 215 -6.26 -24.95 -5.29
CA GLU A 215 -7.34 -25.56 -4.50
C GLU A 215 -6.93 -25.79 -3.03
N SER A 216 -5.78 -25.27 -2.61
CA SER A 216 -5.32 -25.45 -1.23
C SER A 216 -6.21 -24.70 -0.25
N PRO A 217 -6.58 -25.30 0.90
CA PRO A 217 -7.26 -24.57 1.96
C PRO A 217 -6.42 -23.40 2.50
N TYR A 218 -5.09 -23.45 2.34
CA TYR A 218 -4.20 -22.36 2.74
C TYR A 218 -4.18 -21.20 1.74
N LEU A 219 -4.83 -21.29 0.58
CA LEU A 219 -4.75 -20.25 -0.45
C LEU A 219 -5.16 -18.86 0.05
N PRO A 220 -6.31 -18.68 0.76
CA PRO A 220 -6.69 -17.36 1.25
C PRO A 220 -5.67 -16.82 2.26
N MET A 221 -5.17 -17.68 3.15
CA MET A 221 -4.22 -17.29 4.19
C MET A 221 -2.83 -17.02 3.61
N ALA A 222 -2.41 -17.73 2.56
CA ALA A 222 -1.14 -17.48 1.87
C ALA A 222 -1.16 -16.11 1.17
N LYS A 223 -2.25 -15.77 0.47
CA LYS A 223 -2.45 -14.43 -0.11
C LYS A 223 -2.42 -13.34 0.96
N LEU A 224 -3.10 -13.58 2.09
CA LEU A 224 -3.12 -12.63 3.20
C LEU A 224 -1.75 -12.50 3.87
N ALA A 225 -1.02 -13.59 4.06
CA ALA A 225 0.31 -13.61 4.66
C ALA A 225 1.35 -12.87 3.80
N VAL A 226 1.20 -12.88 2.46
CA VAL A 226 2.00 -12.02 1.58
C VAL A 226 1.75 -10.54 1.90
N ALA A 227 0.49 -10.11 2.02
CA ALA A 227 0.16 -8.72 2.37
C ALA A 227 0.67 -8.34 3.77
N ASP A 228 0.47 -9.22 4.76
CA ASP A 228 1.04 -9.06 6.10
C ASP A 228 2.55 -8.89 6.06
N SER A 229 3.28 -9.75 5.32
CA SER A 229 4.74 -9.68 5.26
C SER A 229 5.25 -8.32 4.76
N PHE A 230 4.58 -7.71 3.78
CA PHE A 230 4.88 -6.34 3.33
C PHE A 230 4.54 -5.28 4.40
N TYR A 231 3.44 -5.48 5.14
CA TYR A 231 3.04 -4.58 6.23
C TYR A 231 4.04 -4.62 7.39
N LEU A 232 4.51 -5.81 7.75
CA LEU A 232 5.51 -6.07 8.79
C LEU A 232 6.87 -5.48 8.42
N GLU A 233 7.33 -5.73 7.18
CA GLU A 233 8.56 -5.15 6.62
C GLU A 233 8.52 -3.61 6.70
N GLY A 234 7.36 -3.03 6.38
CA GLY A 234 7.12 -1.61 6.51
C GLY A 234 7.92 -0.76 5.52
N GLY A 235 7.98 0.55 5.78
CA GLY A 235 8.48 1.51 4.78
C GLY A 235 7.46 1.81 3.68
N THR A 236 7.67 2.88 2.93
CA THR A 236 6.66 3.39 2.00
C THR A 236 6.32 2.41 0.88
N SER A 237 7.34 1.79 0.26
CA SER A 237 7.14 0.84 -0.84
C SER A 237 6.37 -0.40 -0.39
N SER A 238 6.83 -1.04 0.70
CA SER A 238 6.16 -2.24 1.21
C SER A 238 4.76 -1.93 1.73
N LEU A 239 4.51 -0.76 2.34
CA LEU A 239 3.14 -0.38 2.73
C LEU A 239 2.20 -0.20 1.52
N ILE A 240 2.70 0.27 0.38
CA ILE A 240 1.91 0.33 -0.86
C ILE A 240 1.58 -1.09 -1.34
N GLN A 241 2.56 -1.99 -1.34
CA GLN A 241 2.37 -3.40 -1.71
C GLN A 241 1.41 -4.11 -0.74
N ALA A 242 1.51 -3.83 0.55
CA ALA A 242 0.60 -4.36 1.57
C ALA A 242 -0.84 -3.91 1.31
N ALA A 243 -1.07 -2.61 1.11
CA ALA A 243 -2.40 -2.08 0.80
C ALA A 243 -2.99 -2.71 -0.47
N ALA A 244 -2.17 -2.90 -1.52
CA ALA A 244 -2.57 -3.57 -2.75
C ALA A 244 -2.91 -5.05 -2.52
N GLY A 245 -2.06 -5.79 -1.79
CA GLY A 245 -2.28 -7.20 -1.48
C GLY A 245 -3.52 -7.44 -0.62
N TYR A 246 -3.77 -6.59 0.38
CA TYR A 246 -4.99 -6.65 1.18
C TYR A 246 -6.24 -6.33 0.34
N GLN A 247 -6.16 -5.34 -0.55
CA GLN A 247 -7.25 -4.98 -1.46
C GLN A 247 -7.55 -6.12 -2.46
N GLU A 248 -6.50 -6.76 -2.97
CA GLU A 248 -6.62 -7.95 -3.82
C GLU A 248 -7.29 -9.09 -3.06
N TRP A 249 -6.81 -9.39 -1.84
CA TRP A 249 -7.40 -10.41 -0.98
C TRP A 249 -8.89 -10.17 -0.73
N LEU A 250 -9.28 -8.93 -0.41
CA LEU A 250 -10.67 -8.57 -0.18
C LEU A 250 -11.54 -8.70 -1.45
N THR A 251 -10.93 -8.54 -2.63
CA THR A 251 -11.60 -8.73 -3.91
C THR A 251 -11.88 -10.21 -4.19
N PHE A 252 -10.94 -11.10 -3.85
CA PHE A 252 -11.09 -12.54 -4.04
C PHE A 252 -11.91 -13.23 -2.94
N PHE A 253 -11.86 -12.74 -1.70
CA PHE A 253 -12.49 -13.35 -0.54
C PHE A 253 -13.39 -12.37 0.24
N PRO A 254 -14.37 -11.71 -0.40
CA PRO A 254 -15.16 -10.64 0.22
C PRO A 254 -16.03 -11.10 1.39
N THR A 255 -16.42 -12.38 1.43
CA THR A 255 -17.28 -12.96 2.48
C THR A 255 -16.49 -13.69 3.56
N HIS A 256 -15.16 -13.67 3.51
CA HIS A 256 -14.33 -14.36 4.49
C HIS A 256 -14.47 -13.70 5.89
N PRO A 257 -14.47 -14.46 6.99
CA PRO A 257 -14.61 -13.92 8.35
C PRO A 257 -13.58 -12.86 8.78
N LEU A 258 -12.49 -12.68 8.00
CA LEU A 258 -11.44 -11.68 8.24
C LEU A 258 -11.59 -10.42 7.37
N ALA A 259 -12.64 -10.32 6.56
CA ALA A 259 -12.82 -9.24 5.60
C ALA A 259 -12.88 -7.84 6.25
N ASP A 260 -13.45 -7.74 7.46
CA ASP A 260 -13.45 -6.50 8.23
C ASP A 260 -12.03 -6.13 8.69
N ARG A 261 -11.29 -7.05 9.31
CA ARG A 261 -9.89 -6.89 9.72
C ARG A 261 -8.99 -6.47 8.55
N VAL A 262 -9.17 -7.10 7.38
CA VAL A 262 -8.41 -6.77 6.17
C VAL A 262 -8.75 -5.37 5.68
N LEU A 263 -10.02 -4.97 5.66
CA LEU A 263 -10.40 -3.59 5.30
C LEU A 263 -9.78 -2.57 6.25
N LEU A 264 -9.76 -2.86 7.55
CA LEU A 264 -9.06 -2.03 8.54
C LEU A 264 -7.56 -1.95 8.23
N LYS A 265 -6.89 -3.07 7.90
CA LYS A 265 -5.46 -3.04 7.56
C LYS A 265 -5.14 -2.30 6.26
N ILE A 266 -6.05 -2.24 5.29
CA ILE A 266 -5.93 -1.33 4.13
C ILE A 266 -5.89 0.12 4.61
N ALA A 267 -6.84 0.52 5.47
CA ALA A 267 -6.88 1.86 6.03
C ALA A 267 -5.60 2.17 6.84
N GLU A 268 -5.18 1.25 7.71
CA GLU A 268 -3.97 1.41 8.53
C GLU A 268 -2.69 1.48 7.69
N SER A 269 -2.64 0.81 6.55
CA SER A 269 -1.52 0.91 5.59
C SER A 269 -1.41 2.32 4.99
N GLU A 270 -2.54 2.93 4.63
CA GLU A 270 -2.59 4.34 4.21
C GLU A 270 -2.26 5.28 5.37
N MET A 271 -2.77 4.98 6.57
CA MET A 271 -2.51 5.79 7.77
C MET A 271 -1.02 5.80 8.15
N ARG A 272 -0.33 4.67 8.09
CA ARG A 272 1.14 4.61 8.33
C ARG A 272 1.96 5.43 7.33
N ARG A 273 1.36 5.88 6.23
CA ARG A 273 1.96 6.76 5.22
C ARG A 273 1.50 8.22 5.35
N ILE A 274 0.66 8.55 6.35
CA ILE A 274 0.28 9.93 6.64
C ILE A 274 1.51 10.69 7.13
N GLY A 275 1.81 11.78 6.44
CA GLY A 275 2.85 12.72 6.85
C GLY A 275 2.32 13.77 7.82
N LEU A 276 3.16 14.76 8.09
CA LEU A 276 2.75 15.93 8.88
C LEU A 276 1.56 16.67 8.26
N PRO A 277 0.75 17.36 9.09
CA PRO A 277 -0.41 18.10 8.62
C PRO A 277 -0.08 19.25 7.65
N ASP A 278 1.15 19.76 7.62
CA ASP A 278 1.57 20.81 6.67
C ASP A 278 1.94 20.27 5.26
N ARG A 279 1.96 18.94 5.09
CA ARG A 279 2.33 18.26 3.84
C ARG A 279 1.10 17.78 3.05
N GLU A 280 1.32 16.84 2.14
CA GLU A 280 0.28 16.22 1.33
C GLU A 280 -0.69 15.36 2.15
N ILE A 281 -1.99 15.60 1.98
CA ILE A 281 -3.07 14.92 2.72
C ILE A 281 -3.70 13.75 1.96
N ALA A 282 -3.14 13.32 0.83
CA ALA A 282 -3.75 12.28 -0.01
C ALA A 282 -3.88 10.94 0.72
N ASN A 283 -2.85 10.52 1.47
CA ASN A 283 -2.90 9.31 2.31
C ASN A 283 -3.98 9.44 3.39
N ALA A 284 -4.09 10.59 4.04
CA ALA A 284 -5.10 10.84 5.08
C ALA A 284 -6.52 10.78 4.52
N ARG A 285 -6.78 11.38 3.35
CA ARG A 285 -8.08 11.28 2.67
C ARG A 285 -8.43 9.86 2.26
N ARG A 286 -7.47 9.09 1.73
CA ARG A 286 -7.70 7.67 1.39
C ARG A 286 -8.00 6.85 2.63
N ALA A 287 -7.26 7.05 3.72
CA ALA A 287 -7.53 6.40 4.99
C ALA A 287 -8.94 6.75 5.51
N GLU A 288 -9.32 8.03 5.49
CA GLU A 288 -10.65 8.49 5.91
C GLU A 288 -11.77 7.80 5.11
N GLN A 289 -11.61 7.72 3.78
CA GLN A 289 -12.56 7.04 2.89
C GLN A 289 -12.70 5.56 3.24
N LYS A 290 -11.59 4.86 3.49
CA LYS A 290 -11.60 3.42 3.83
C LYS A 290 -12.23 3.16 5.21
N LEU A 291 -11.95 4.02 6.19
CA LEU A 291 -12.55 3.93 7.54
C LEU A 291 -14.06 4.23 7.51
N LYS A 292 -14.49 5.24 6.74
CA LYS A 292 -15.92 5.51 6.53
C LYS A 292 -16.61 4.35 5.80
N ALA A 293 -15.96 3.75 4.81
CA ALA A 293 -16.48 2.55 4.13
C ALA A 293 -16.59 1.36 5.10
N PHE A 294 -15.62 1.18 6.02
CA PHE A 294 -15.72 0.16 7.08
C PHE A 294 -16.97 0.39 7.93
N ILE A 295 -17.19 1.63 8.38
CA ILE A 295 -18.33 2.01 9.22
C ILE A 295 -19.67 1.69 8.55
N GLN A 296 -19.74 1.87 7.23
CA GLN A 296 -20.93 1.59 6.42
C GLN A 296 -21.12 0.10 6.17
N ASN A 297 -20.05 -0.63 5.83
CA ASN A 297 -20.12 -2.03 5.41
C ASN A 297 -20.15 -3.01 6.59
N TYR A 298 -19.54 -2.64 7.72
CA TYR A 298 -19.40 -3.49 8.91
C TYR A 298 -19.86 -2.76 10.19
N PRO A 299 -21.13 -2.30 10.26
CA PRO A 299 -21.60 -1.48 11.38
C PRO A 299 -21.56 -2.20 12.73
N ASN A 300 -21.72 -3.53 12.74
CA ASN A 300 -21.77 -4.36 13.94
C ASN A 300 -20.44 -5.10 14.23
N SER A 301 -19.35 -4.77 13.54
CA SER A 301 -18.05 -5.42 13.79
C SER A 301 -17.55 -5.10 15.21
N PRO A 302 -16.95 -6.06 15.93
CA PRO A 302 -16.32 -5.79 17.23
C PRO A 302 -15.16 -4.78 17.13
N LEU A 303 -14.63 -4.54 15.93
CA LEU A 303 -13.58 -3.55 15.67
C LEU A 303 -14.11 -2.11 15.58
N ARG A 304 -15.42 -1.90 15.69
CA ARG A 304 -16.04 -0.59 15.51
C ARG A 304 -15.44 0.51 16.41
N PRO A 305 -15.24 0.30 17.73
CA PRO A 305 -14.61 1.32 18.58
C PRO A 305 -13.19 1.68 18.13
N LEU A 306 -12.42 0.70 17.64
CA LEU A 306 -11.08 0.92 17.12
C LEU A 306 -11.11 1.73 15.82
N VAL A 307 -12.04 1.41 14.92
CA VAL A 307 -12.22 2.15 13.65
C VAL A 307 -12.65 3.59 13.90
N ASP A 308 -13.55 3.83 14.86
CA ASP A 308 -13.97 5.18 15.23
C ASP A 308 -12.80 5.99 15.81
N LEU A 309 -11.93 5.36 16.62
CA LEU A 309 -10.68 5.96 17.10
C LEU A 309 -9.74 6.31 15.94
N ARG A 310 -9.49 5.37 15.02
CA ARG A 310 -8.62 5.59 13.84
C ARG A 310 -9.17 6.71 12.96
N LEU A 311 -10.48 6.77 12.77
CA LEU A 311 -11.13 7.82 12.00
C LEU A 311 -10.93 9.18 12.65
N LYS A 312 -11.07 9.26 13.97
CA LYS A 312 -10.78 10.50 14.72
C LYS A 312 -9.33 10.94 14.52
N GLU A 313 -8.36 10.05 14.65
CA GLU A 313 -6.94 10.38 14.45
C GLU A 313 -6.64 10.94 13.04
N VAL A 314 -7.23 10.34 12.00
CA VAL A 314 -7.10 10.79 10.62
C VAL A 314 -7.78 12.14 10.41
N GLN A 315 -8.98 12.32 10.95
CA GLN A 315 -9.71 13.59 10.86
C GLN A 315 -9.03 14.71 11.63
N ASP A 316 -8.35 14.40 12.74
CA ASP A 316 -7.50 15.35 13.45
C ASP A 316 -6.30 15.80 12.61
N ASN A 317 -5.65 14.89 11.88
CA ASN A 317 -4.59 15.26 10.93
C ASN A 317 -5.12 16.20 9.83
N LEU A 318 -6.28 15.89 9.25
CA LEU A 318 -6.92 16.69 8.21
C LEU A 318 -7.44 18.05 8.72
N GLY A 319 -7.93 18.10 9.97
CA GLY A 319 -8.34 19.31 10.65
C GLY A 319 -7.14 20.22 10.92
N LEU A 320 -6.03 19.65 11.41
CA LEU A 320 -4.77 20.37 11.63
C LEU A 320 -4.21 20.96 10.33
N HIS A 321 -4.29 20.23 9.21
CA HIS A 321 -3.89 20.74 7.90
C HIS A 321 -4.65 22.03 7.55
N ASN A 322 -5.98 22.02 7.69
CA ASN A 322 -6.79 23.21 7.45
C ASN A 322 -6.53 24.31 8.46
N LEU A 323 -6.30 23.97 9.73
CA LEU A 323 -5.99 24.93 10.79
C LEU A 323 -4.68 25.66 10.47
N TYR A 324 -3.66 24.94 10.02
CA TYR A 324 -2.36 25.53 9.63
C TYR A 324 -2.49 26.47 8.45
N ILE A 325 -3.23 26.09 7.40
CA ILE A 325 -3.47 26.96 6.25
C ILE A 325 -4.31 28.18 6.66
N GLY A 326 -5.32 27.98 7.52
CA GLY A 326 -6.14 29.06 8.07
C GLY A 326 -5.30 30.05 8.86
N ASN A 327 -4.43 29.56 9.76
CA ASN A 327 -3.52 30.36 10.55
C ASN A 327 -2.52 31.11 9.66
N TYR A 328 -2.01 30.49 8.59
CA TYR A 328 -1.17 31.16 7.61
C TYR A 328 -1.88 32.35 6.95
N TYR A 329 -3.11 32.17 6.45
CA TYR A 329 -3.89 33.27 5.87
C TYR A 329 -4.25 34.35 6.90
N TYR A 330 -4.55 33.96 8.14
CA TYR A 330 -4.80 34.88 9.23
C TYR A 330 -3.58 35.77 9.50
N THR A 331 -2.39 35.18 9.65
CA THR A 331 -1.13 35.89 9.85
C THR A 331 -0.80 36.82 8.68
N LEU A 332 -0.99 36.37 7.43
CA LEU A 332 -0.82 37.23 6.24
C LEU A 332 -1.70 38.49 6.32
N SER A 333 -2.94 38.35 6.81
CA SER A 333 -3.85 39.49 6.87
C SER A 333 -3.56 40.41 8.05
N VAL A 334 -3.39 39.87 9.25
CA VAL A 334 -3.29 40.66 10.49
C VAL A 334 -1.89 41.25 10.65
N GLU A 335 -0.84 40.45 10.44
CA GLU A 335 0.54 40.89 10.66
C GLU A 335 1.12 41.60 9.43
N GLN A 336 0.84 41.07 8.24
CA GLN A 336 1.44 41.59 7.00
C GLN A 336 0.55 42.57 6.24
N LYS A 337 -0.73 42.75 6.65
CA LYS A 337 -1.71 43.63 5.99
C LYS A 337 -1.91 43.33 4.51
N LYS A 338 -1.79 42.06 4.09
CA LYS A 338 -1.88 41.61 2.69
C LYS A 338 -3.24 41.00 2.31
N GLY A 339 -4.27 41.17 3.14
CA GLY A 339 -5.55 40.47 3.01
C GLY A 339 -5.43 38.98 3.32
N GLY A 340 -6.54 38.23 3.17
CA GLY A 340 -6.57 36.78 3.40
C GLY A 340 -7.61 36.29 4.42
N LEU A 341 -8.33 37.20 5.11
CA LEU A 341 -9.33 36.83 6.12
C LEU A 341 -10.40 35.89 5.58
N LYS A 342 -10.96 36.14 4.39
CA LYS A 342 -11.93 35.22 3.77
C LYS A 342 -11.35 33.84 3.48
N GLY A 343 -10.05 33.76 3.13
CA GLY A 343 -9.32 32.51 2.97
C GLY A 343 -9.19 31.75 4.30
N ALA A 344 -8.82 32.45 5.37
CA ALA A 344 -8.76 31.88 6.71
C ALA A 344 -10.15 31.39 7.18
N GLN A 345 -11.19 32.23 7.04
CA GLN A 345 -12.58 31.89 7.34
C GLN A 345 -13.03 30.63 6.59
N SER A 346 -12.70 30.51 5.31
CA SER A 346 -13.03 29.33 4.50
C SER A 346 -12.41 28.05 5.09
N ARG A 347 -11.12 28.10 5.47
CA ARG A 347 -10.43 26.96 6.07
C ARG A 347 -10.97 26.58 7.44
N TYR A 348 -11.23 27.55 8.31
CA TYR A 348 -11.81 27.24 9.61
C TYR A 348 -13.22 26.67 9.50
N ARG A 349 -14.07 27.22 8.61
CA ARG A 349 -15.40 26.65 8.36
C ARG A 349 -15.33 25.22 7.84
N GLU A 350 -14.38 24.91 6.95
CA GLU A 350 -14.18 23.54 6.48
C GLU A 350 -13.91 22.55 7.62
N ILE A 351 -13.19 22.97 8.68
CA ILE A 351 -12.97 22.16 9.88
C ILE A 351 -14.30 21.91 10.62
N LEU A 352 -15.08 22.97 10.87
CA LEU A 352 -16.37 22.88 11.56
C LEU A 352 -17.34 21.96 10.82
N ASP A 353 -17.40 22.08 9.50
CA ASP A 353 -18.35 21.36 8.66
C ASP A 353 -17.99 19.89 8.48
N LYS A 354 -16.69 19.57 8.32
CA LYS A 354 -16.23 18.21 8.00
C LYS A 354 -15.75 17.40 9.19
N TYR A 355 -15.24 18.06 10.23
CA TYR A 355 -14.59 17.41 11.37
C TYR A 355 -15.16 17.94 12.69
N PRO A 356 -16.46 17.67 13.00
CA PRO A 356 -17.13 18.22 14.19
C PRO A 356 -16.51 17.78 15.51
N ASN A 357 -15.78 16.65 15.53
CA ASN A 357 -15.08 16.12 16.70
C ASN A 357 -13.58 16.45 16.71
N PHE A 358 -13.16 17.44 15.90
CA PHE A 358 -11.77 17.85 15.78
C PHE A 358 -11.18 18.28 17.13
N SER A 359 -10.01 17.77 17.45
CA SER A 359 -9.38 18.00 18.75
C SER A 359 -9.05 19.48 19.02
N PHE A 360 -8.82 20.33 18.02
CA PHE A 360 -8.55 21.77 18.21
C PHE A 360 -9.71 22.66 17.73
N MET A 361 -10.95 22.18 17.92
CA MET A 361 -12.15 22.89 17.47
C MET A 361 -12.34 24.24 18.17
N ASP A 362 -11.93 24.35 19.44
CA ASP A 362 -11.98 25.59 20.20
C ASP A 362 -11.06 26.68 19.60
N GLU A 363 -9.83 26.34 19.22
CA GLU A 363 -8.93 27.25 18.49
C GLU A 363 -9.53 27.65 17.14
N ALA A 364 -10.01 26.68 16.35
CA ALA A 364 -10.62 26.95 15.04
C ALA A 364 -11.83 27.90 15.16
N LEU A 365 -12.69 27.68 16.15
CA LEU A 365 -13.84 28.53 16.45
C LEU A 365 -13.40 29.94 16.87
N TYR A 366 -12.40 30.04 17.75
CA TYR A 366 -11.92 31.34 18.22
C TYR A 366 -11.31 32.15 17.08
N LYS A 367 -10.46 31.52 16.27
CA LYS A 367 -9.85 32.16 15.10
C LYS A 367 -10.90 32.57 14.07
N LEU A 368 -11.92 31.74 13.84
CA LEU A 368 -13.04 32.08 12.97
C LEU A 368 -13.82 33.28 13.50
N ALA A 369 -14.17 33.29 14.79
CA ALA A 369 -14.86 34.41 15.43
C ALA A 369 -14.08 35.73 15.29
N VAL A 370 -12.76 35.69 15.57
CA VAL A 370 -11.88 36.85 15.40
C VAL A 370 -11.83 37.30 13.95
N THR A 371 -11.75 36.38 12.99
CA THR A 371 -11.74 36.77 11.56
C THR A 371 -13.06 37.42 11.12
N TYR A 372 -14.21 37.03 11.68
CA TYR A 372 -15.47 37.71 11.43
C TYR A 372 -15.50 39.09 12.08
N LEU A 373 -14.98 39.22 13.30
CA LEU A 373 -14.89 40.50 13.99
C LEU A 373 -14.02 41.51 13.22
N LEU A 374 -12.89 41.07 12.67
CA LEU A 374 -12.00 41.89 11.85
C LEU A 374 -12.62 42.34 10.52
N GLU A 375 -13.61 41.59 10.03
CA GLU A 375 -14.41 41.94 8.84
C GLU A 375 -15.68 42.72 9.20
N GLU A 376 -15.80 43.18 10.46
CA GLU A 376 -16.95 43.92 10.98
C GLU A 376 -18.27 43.14 10.96
N GLU A 377 -18.21 41.82 10.79
CA GLU A 377 -19.37 40.91 10.84
C GLU A 377 -19.63 40.48 12.30
N THR A 378 -20.00 41.45 13.14
CA THR A 378 -20.14 41.29 14.60
C THR A 378 -21.17 40.24 15.00
N ASP A 379 -22.28 40.11 14.27
CA ASP A 379 -23.30 39.09 14.52
C ASP A 379 -22.75 37.67 14.38
N GLN A 380 -21.91 37.42 13.36
CA GLN A 380 -21.29 36.11 13.17
C GLN A 380 -20.21 35.87 14.21
N ALA A 381 -19.37 36.87 14.49
CA ALA A 381 -18.35 36.79 15.53
C ALA A 381 -18.96 36.42 16.89
N ALA A 382 -20.05 37.10 17.28
CA ALA A 382 -20.76 36.83 18.52
C ALA A 382 -21.27 35.38 18.60
N ARG A 383 -21.86 34.85 17.52
CA ARG A 383 -22.34 33.45 17.49
C ARG A 383 -21.22 32.44 17.79
N TYR A 384 -20.04 32.62 17.20
CA TYR A 384 -18.92 31.70 17.42
C TYR A 384 -18.28 31.88 18.81
N PHE A 385 -18.16 33.11 19.32
CA PHE A 385 -17.71 33.31 20.71
C PHE A 385 -18.69 32.71 21.73
N GLN A 386 -20.00 32.86 21.53
CA GLN A 386 -21.03 32.23 22.35
C GLN A 386 -20.91 30.71 22.31
N LYS A 387 -20.61 30.14 21.13
CA LYS A 387 -20.37 28.70 20.98
C LYS A 387 -19.18 28.25 21.81
N ILE A 388 -18.07 28.98 21.85
CA ILE A 388 -16.91 28.61 22.68
C ILE A 388 -17.28 28.58 24.17
N VAL A 389 -17.93 29.64 24.66
CA VAL A 389 -18.33 29.75 26.08
C VAL A 389 -19.30 28.64 26.50
N SER A 390 -20.20 28.25 25.61
CA SER A 390 -21.20 27.19 25.89
C SER A 390 -20.65 25.77 25.69
N ASP A 391 -20.01 25.51 24.56
CA ASP A 391 -19.63 24.17 24.11
C ASP A 391 -18.23 23.73 24.58
N TYR A 392 -17.36 24.66 24.99
CA TYR A 392 -15.96 24.40 25.36
C TYR A 392 -15.56 25.10 26.68
N PRO A 393 -16.24 24.81 27.81
CA PRO A 393 -16.06 25.53 29.07
C PRO A 393 -14.65 25.52 29.66
N ASN A 394 -13.84 24.50 29.33
CA ASN A 394 -12.47 24.35 29.84
C ASN A 394 -11.40 24.91 28.88
N SER A 395 -11.80 25.48 27.74
CA SER A 395 -10.87 26.04 26.76
C SER A 395 -10.19 27.32 27.26
N GLU A 396 -8.92 27.51 26.89
CA GLU A 396 -8.18 28.77 27.15
C GLU A 396 -8.79 29.98 26.43
N TYR A 397 -9.67 29.75 25.44
CA TYR A 397 -10.34 30.80 24.67
C TYR A 397 -11.64 31.31 25.33
N VAL A 398 -12.11 30.70 26.43
CA VAL A 398 -13.38 31.07 27.06
C VAL A 398 -13.37 32.50 27.58
N GLU A 399 -12.39 32.88 28.40
CA GLU A 399 -12.33 34.22 28.99
C GLU A 399 -12.16 35.29 27.92
N LYS A 400 -11.29 35.06 26.93
CA LYS A 400 -11.15 35.94 25.77
C LYS A 400 -12.46 36.08 24.99
N SER A 401 -13.21 34.99 24.82
CA SER A 401 -14.50 35.03 24.13
C SER A 401 -15.55 35.83 24.91
N LYS A 402 -15.58 35.71 26.25
CA LYS A 402 -16.46 36.52 27.10
C LYS A 402 -16.15 38.00 27.00
N GLU A 403 -14.87 38.38 27.04
CA GLU A 403 -14.41 39.76 26.85
C GLU A 403 -14.86 40.31 25.50
N GLN A 404 -14.65 39.56 24.41
CA GLN A 404 -15.09 39.99 23.07
C GLN A 404 -16.62 40.15 22.99
N LEU A 405 -17.39 39.26 23.60
CA LEU A 405 -18.86 39.38 23.64
C LEU A 405 -19.32 40.64 24.38
N GLN A 406 -18.67 40.99 25.49
CA GLN A 406 -18.96 42.21 26.23
C GLN A 406 -18.64 43.47 25.40
N ILE A 407 -17.50 43.47 24.70
CA ILE A 407 -17.11 44.58 23.80
C ILE A 407 -18.14 44.74 22.66
N ILE A 408 -18.61 43.63 22.09
CA ILE A 408 -19.62 43.63 21.02
C ILE A 408 -21.02 44.00 21.56
N GLY A 409 -21.25 43.97 22.88
CA GLY A 409 -22.56 44.16 23.49
C GLY A 409 -23.50 42.96 23.31
N ALA A 410 -22.95 41.78 23.04
CA ALA A 410 -23.70 40.54 22.87
C ALA A 410 -23.89 39.79 24.21
N LYS A 411 -24.96 39.01 24.32
CA LYS A 411 -25.23 38.18 25.50
C LYS A 411 -24.14 37.13 25.69
N VAL A 412 -23.60 37.02 26.91
CA VAL A 412 -22.72 35.91 27.33
C VAL A 412 -23.60 34.75 27.79
N PRO A 413 -23.50 33.56 27.18
CA PRO A 413 -24.29 32.39 27.57
C PRO A 413 -23.67 31.71 28.80
N GLU A 414 -24.50 30.96 29.52
CA GLU A 414 -24.00 30.08 30.58
C GLU A 414 -23.30 28.85 29.95
N PRO A 415 -22.20 28.37 30.55
CA PRO A 415 -21.52 27.17 30.07
C PRO A 415 -22.41 25.93 30.15
N ASN A 416 -22.30 25.02 29.17
CA ASN A 416 -23.03 23.77 29.19
C ASN A 416 -22.47 22.86 30.31
N LYS A 417 -23.29 22.62 31.34
CA LYS A 417 -22.92 21.83 32.52
C LYS A 417 -22.44 20.41 32.18
N ASP A 418 -22.99 19.81 31.12
CA ASP A 418 -22.61 18.44 30.70
C ASP A 418 -21.18 18.36 30.15
N ARG A 419 -20.62 19.50 29.73
CA ARG A 419 -19.27 19.59 29.15
C ARG A 419 -18.20 20.07 30.13
N ASN A 420 -18.59 20.45 31.34
CA ASN A 420 -17.64 20.91 32.37
C ASN A 420 -16.62 19.83 32.76
N ASN A 421 -16.97 18.55 32.61
CA ASN A 421 -16.09 17.42 32.94
C ASN A 421 -15.21 16.96 31.76
N VAL A 422 -15.36 17.57 30.57
CA VAL A 422 -14.56 17.22 29.40
C VAL A 422 -13.23 17.98 29.47
N LEU A 423 -12.14 17.26 29.71
CA LEU A 423 -10.80 17.85 29.74
C LEU A 423 -10.44 18.50 28.39
N SER A 424 -9.71 19.61 28.46
CA SER A 424 -9.20 20.29 27.28
C SER A 424 -8.23 19.39 26.50
N PRO A 425 -8.14 19.56 25.16
CA PRO A 425 -7.25 18.77 24.32
C PRO A 425 -5.81 18.84 24.84
N GLU A 426 -5.18 17.69 25.06
CA GLU A 426 -3.79 17.63 25.53
C GLU A 426 -2.88 18.22 24.44
N LYS A 427 -2.27 19.38 24.69
CA LYS A 427 -1.29 19.96 23.78
C LYS A 427 -0.10 19.00 23.75
N ALA A 428 0.14 18.40 22.58
CA ALA A 428 1.24 17.45 22.41
C ALA A 428 2.55 18.02 22.97
N SER A 429 3.22 17.25 23.83
CA SER A 429 4.46 17.67 24.49
C SER A 429 5.51 18.14 23.47
N PHE A 430 6.30 19.16 23.83
CA PHE A 430 7.34 19.74 22.97
C PHE A 430 8.25 18.68 22.33
N ILE A 431 8.61 17.62 23.07
CA ILE A 431 9.45 16.52 22.56
C ILE A 431 8.71 15.68 21.50
N SER A 432 7.40 15.47 21.67
CA SER A 432 6.57 14.78 20.67
C SER A 432 6.50 15.60 19.40
N ASN A 433 6.20 16.90 19.50
CA ASN A 433 6.16 17.81 18.35
C ASN A 433 7.52 17.90 17.64
N PHE A 434 8.63 18.00 18.38
CA PHE A 434 9.98 18.00 17.81
C PHE A 434 10.30 16.71 17.06
N ARG A 435 10.02 15.54 17.66
CA ARG A 435 10.24 14.23 17.01
C ARG A 435 9.38 14.10 15.75
N ASN A 436 8.11 14.51 15.83
CA ASN A 436 7.19 14.44 14.69
C ASN A 436 7.65 15.37 13.56
N GLN A 437 8.09 16.59 13.88
CA GLN A 437 8.65 17.55 12.92
C GLN A 437 9.93 17.01 12.24
N LEU A 438 10.84 16.42 13.02
CA LEU A 438 12.13 15.91 12.55
C LEU A 438 11.99 14.68 11.65
N PHE A 439 11.16 13.71 12.04
CA PHE A 439 10.93 12.49 11.27
C PHE A 439 9.81 12.62 10.23
N GLY A 440 9.04 13.71 10.26
CA GLY A 440 7.92 13.94 9.36
C GLY A 440 6.72 13.01 9.59
N ILE A 441 6.62 12.41 10.78
CA ILE A 441 5.64 11.37 11.13
C ILE A 441 4.57 12.00 12.01
N TYR A 442 3.30 11.90 11.62
CA TYR A 442 2.18 12.23 12.49
C TYR A 442 1.95 11.10 13.50
N PRO A 443 1.81 11.38 14.81
CA PRO A 443 1.72 10.34 15.83
C PRO A 443 0.36 9.63 15.73
N LEU A 444 0.37 8.42 15.17
CA LEU A 444 -0.80 7.56 15.06
C LEU A 444 -0.61 6.34 15.95
N THR A 445 -1.66 5.90 16.65
CA THR A 445 -1.58 4.79 17.61
C THR A 445 -1.71 3.41 16.94
N ILE A 446 -1.16 3.27 15.73
CA ILE A 446 -1.28 2.07 14.90
C ILE A 446 -0.18 1.10 15.27
N ASP A 447 -0.57 -0.15 15.59
CA ASP A 447 0.39 -1.24 15.74
C ASP A 447 1.04 -1.60 14.40
N LYS A 448 2.15 -2.31 14.45
CA LYS A 448 2.84 -2.76 13.23
C LYS A 448 2.51 -4.20 12.89
N ASP A 449 1.48 -4.77 13.52
CA ASP A 449 1.11 -6.16 13.36
C ASP A 449 0.19 -6.31 12.13
N GLY A 450 0.31 -7.45 11.44
CA GLY A 450 -0.56 -7.84 10.34
C GLY A 450 -1.90 -8.38 10.83
N VAL A 451 -2.65 -9.05 9.95
CA VAL A 451 -3.88 -9.75 10.33
C VAL A 451 -3.59 -11.11 10.96
N LEU A 452 -2.62 -11.84 10.39
CA LEU A 452 -2.22 -13.19 10.74
C LEU A 452 -0.96 -13.23 11.63
N MET A 453 -0.01 -12.33 11.36
CA MET A 453 1.32 -12.33 11.98
C MET A 453 1.61 -11.02 12.71
N THR A 454 2.29 -11.08 13.86
CA THR A 454 2.78 -9.91 14.57
C THR A 454 4.19 -9.53 14.11
N ARG A 455 4.58 -8.27 14.27
CA ARG A 455 5.93 -7.82 13.89
C ARG A 455 6.98 -8.38 14.83
N ASP A 456 6.71 -8.30 16.13
CA ASP A 456 7.62 -8.74 17.18
C ASP A 456 7.10 -10.08 17.70
N PHE A 457 7.48 -11.16 17.01
CA PHE A 457 7.02 -12.51 17.33
C PHE A 457 7.35 -12.87 18.79
N ASP A 458 6.31 -13.20 19.55
CA ASP A 458 6.40 -13.65 20.92
C ASP A 458 5.62 -14.95 21.05
N LYS A 459 6.31 -16.04 21.42
CA LYS A 459 5.70 -17.35 21.62
C LYS A 459 4.58 -17.33 22.69
N CYS A 460 4.57 -16.32 23.57
CA CYS A 460 3.55 -16.13 24.60
C CYS A 460 2.33 -15.31 24.12
N LYS A 461 2.32 -14.84 22.86
CA LYS A 461 1.18 -14.12 22.26
C LYS A 461 0.44 -15.00 21.26
N PHE A 462 -0.88 -14.87 21.23
CA PHE A 462 -1.67 -15.56 20.22
C PHE A 462 -1.44 -14.93 18.85
N GLU A 463 -1.06 -15.75 17.88
CA GLU A 463 -1.08 -15.37 16.46
C GLU A 463 -2.12 -16.20 15.73
N LEU A 464 -2.92 -15.54 14.89
CA LEU A 464 -3.94 -16.23 14.11
C LEU A 464 -3.31 -17.21 13.11
N ILE A 465 -2.08 -16.95 12.66
CA ILE A 465 -1.36 -17.86 11.76
C ILE A 465 -1.09 -19.24 12.38
N ASP A 466 -0.89 -19.34 13.70
CA ASP A 466 -0.69 -20.64 14.34
C ASP A 466 -1.98 -21.45 14.34
N LYS A 467 -3.14 -20.80 14.53
CA LYS A 467 -4.45 -21.44 14.40
C LYS A 467 -4.73 -21.93 12.98
N VAL A 468 -4.35 -21.17 11.96
CA VAL A 468 -4.43 -21.60 10.55
C VAL A 468 -3.64 -22.89 10.33
N ILE A 469 -2.43 -22.99 10.92
CA ILE A 469 -1.57 -24.18 10.78
C ILE A 469 -2.16 -25.40 11.52
N GLU A 470 -2.79 -25.18 12.67
CA GLU A 470 -3.49 -26.20 13.44
C GLU A 470 -4.74 -26.73 12.71
N ASN A 471 -5.52 -25.83 12.12
CA ASN A 471 -6.81 -26.11 11.48
C ASN A 471 -6.71 -26.39 9.97
N LEU A 472 -5.53 -26.79 9.49
CA LEU A 472 -5.29 -27.19 8.10
C LEU A 472 -5.67 -26.14 7.05
N GLY A 473 -5.52 -24.85 7.37
CA GLY A 473 -5.84 -23.75 6.46
C GLY A 473 -7.23 -23.15 6.64
N ASP A 474 -8.08 -23.69 7.52
CA ASP A 474 -9.40 -23.13 7.81
C ASP A 474 -9.40 -22.28 9.09
N VAL A 475 -10.25 -21.26 9.16
CA VAL A 475 -10.45 -20.42 10.35
C VAL A 475 -11.94 -20.12 10.48
N ALA A 476 -12.57 -20.71 11.50
CA ALA A 476 -13.97 -20.43 11.80
C ALA A 476 -14.11 -19.05 12.45
N ALA A 477 -15.23 -18.35 12.16
CA ALA A 477 -15.51 -17.03 12.73
C ALA A 477 -15.50 -17.00 14.28
N SER A 478 -15.83 -18.12 14.93
CA SER A 478 -15.80 -18.27 16.39
C SER A 478 -14.39 -18.30 16.99
N GLU A 479 -13.37 -18.62 16.20
CA GLU A 479 -11.98 -18.75 16.64
C GLU A 479 -11.20 -17.44 16.46
N ILE A 480 -11.76 -16.49 15.70
CA ILE A 480 -11.15 -15.18 15.48
C ILE A 480 -11.37 -14.33 16.74
N PRO A 481 -10.29 -13.82 17.37
CA PRO A 481 -10.45 -13.00 18.56
C PRO A 481 -11.29 -11.75 18.27
N LYS A 482 -11.94 -11.18 19.29
CA LYS A 482 -12.67 -9.91 19.11
C LYS A 482 -11.73 -8.70 19.01
N THR A 483 -10.51 -8.83 19.53
CA THR A 483 -9.44 -7.82 19.50
C THR A 483 -8.28 -8.26 18.59
N LEU A 484 -7.47 -7.34 18.07
CA LEU A 484 -6.32 -7.71 17.21
C LEU A 484 -5.21 -8.43 18.00
N THR A 485 -5.10 -8.14 19.29
CA THR A 485 -4.17 -8.76 20.23
C THR A 485 -4.96 -9.51 21.30
N ALA A 486 -5.01 -10.82 21.20
CA ALA A 486 -5.37 -11.66 22.34
C ALA A 486 -4.07 -12.14 22.97
N VAL A 487 -3.84 -11.84 24.25
CA VAL A 487 -2.78 -12.53 25.01
C VAL A 487 -3.41 -13.84 25.47
N VAL A 488 -2.86 -14.97 25.06
CA VAL A 488 -3.31 -16.28 25.53
C VAL A 488 -2.13 -16.94 26.23
N VAL A 489 -2.32 -17.19 27.54
CA VAL A 489 -1.46 -17.87 28.53
C VAL A 489 -0.43 -17.00 29.29
N PRO A 490 -0.41 -17.05 30.64
CA PRO A 490 0.71 -16.52 31.44
C PRO A 490 2.01 -17.27 31.11
N CYS A 491 3.05 -16.51 30.74
CA CYS A 491 4.32 -16.99 30.17
C CYS A 491 5.16 -17.92 31.11
N GLU A 492 4.68 -18.27 32.31
CA GLU A 492 5.34 -19.14 33.27
C GLU A 492 5.26 -20.65 32.94
N GLN A 493 4.30 -21.09 32.12
CA GLN A 493 4.14 -22.52 31.81
C GLN A 493 4.93 -22.98 30.57
N ALA A 494 5.20 -22.08 29.61
CA ALA A 494 5.90 -22.40 28.36
C ALA A 494 7.41 -22.67 28.55
N LYS A 495 8.03 -22.13 29.62
CA LYS A 495 9.45 -22.38 29.92
C LYS A 495 9.73 -23.78 30.48
N LYS A 496 8.72 -24.51 30.98
CA LYS A 496 8.93 -25.83 31.61
C LYS A 496 8.91 -27.01 30.62
N THR A 497 8.42 -26.81 29.41
CA THR A 497 8.30 -27.87 28.39
C THR A 497 9.54 -28.04 27.52
N ASP A 498 10.42 -27.04 27.44
CA ASP A 498 11.65 -27.11 26.63
C ASP A 498 12.83 -27.80 27.35
N ASP A 499 12.75 -28.01 28.68
CA ASP A 499 13.81 -28.66 29.48
C ASP A 499 13.61 -30.17 29.74
N ALA A 500 12.51 -30.77 29.27
CA ALA A 500 12.23 -32.19 29.47
C ALA A 500 12.84 -33.06 28.37
N LYS A 501 14.13 -33.37 28.48
CA LYS A 501 14.78 -34.47 27.73
C LYS A 501 14.02 -35.80 28.00
N PRO A 502 13.73 -36.62 26.98
CA PRO A 502 13.14 -37.94 27.21
C PRO A 502 14.17 -38.85 27.89
N GLN A 503 13.94 -39.19 29.16
CA GLN A 503 14.62 -40.29 29.81
C GLN A 503 14.12 -41.60 29.20
N THR A 504 14.97 -42.22 28.38
CA THR A 504 14.82 -43.59 27.94
C THR A 504 14.92 -44.53 29.15
N THR A 505 13.83 -45.20 29.47
CA THR A 505 13.84 -46.32 30.44
C THR A 505 14.19 -47.61 29.67
N PRO A 506 15.19 -48.40 30.10
CA PRO A 506 15.43 -49.70 29.49
C PRO A 506 14.46 -50.72 30.08
N GLN A 507 13.62 -51.32 29.24
CA GLN A 507 12.86 -52.52 29.62
C GLN A 507 13.81 -53.72 29.64
N LYS A 508 13.74 -54.46 30.76
CA LYS A 508 14.42 -55.74 31.00
C LYS A 508 13.72 -56.89 30.31
#